data_AF-A0A0F3GND5-F1
#
_entry.id   AF-A0A0F3GND5-F1
#
_cell.length_a   1.000
_cell.length_b   1.000
_cell.length_c   1.000
_cell.angle_alpha   90.00
_cell.angle_beta   90.00
_cell.angle_gamma   90.00
#
_symmetry.space_group_name_H-M   'P 1'
#
loop_
_entity.id
_entity.type
_entity.pdbx_description
1 polymer ?
#
loop_
_entity_poly.entity_id
_entity_poly.type
_entity_poly.pdbx_seq_one_letter_code
_entity_poly.pdbx_strand_id
1 'polypeptide(L)' 'KQQGGTGLGLYMSKIIIETSMAGKLLVRNFDNGTEFTITMKKGNSSGMQ' A
#
# COMPACT_ATOMS: atom_id res chain seq x y z
N LYS A 1 -21.83 -19.64 -6.11
CA LYS A 1 -21.49 -18.46 -6.95
C LYS A 1 -20.16 -17.90 -6.44
N GLN A 2 -19.07 -18.03 -7.20
CA GLN A 2 -17.80 -17.40 -6.85
C GLN A 2 -17.90 -15.94 -7.31
N GLN A 3 -18.16 -15.00 -6.41
CA GLN A 3 -17.81 -13.60 -6.67
C GLN A 3 -16.30 -13.52 -6.52
N GLY A 4 -15.57 -14.05 -7.52
CA GLY A 4 -14.13 -13.99 -7.55
C GLY A 4 -13.75 -12.53 -7.66
N GLY A 5 -13.27 -11.94 -6.57
CA GLY A 5 -12.67 -10.62 -6.62
C GLY A 5 -11.62 -10.63 -7.74
N THR A 6 -11.63 -9.61 -8.58
CA THR A 6 -10.83 -9.56 -9.82
C THR A 6 -9.32 -9.54 -9.58
N GLY A 7 -8.86 -9.62 -8.32
CA GLY A 7 -7.46 -9.41 -7.92
C GLY A 7 -6.98 -7.97 -8.11
N LEU A 8 -7.83 -7.09 -8.66
CA LEU A 8 -7.44 -5.72 -9.01
C LEU A 8 -7.29 -4.82 -7.79
N GLY A 9 -7.96 -5.11 -6.67
CA GLY A 9 -7.90 -4.25 -5.48
C GLY A 9 -6.48 -3.98 -5.00
N LEU A 10 -5.66 -5.02 -4.86
CA LEU A 10 -4.26 -4.89 -4.46
C LEU A 10 -3.42 -4.18 -5.52
N TYR A 11 -3.69 -4.43 -6.80
CA TYR A 11 -3.03 -3.72 -7.90
C TYR A 11 -3.36 -2.22 -7.87
N MET A 12 -4.62 -1.86 -7.71
CA MET A 12 -5.07 -0.47 -7.61
C MET A 12 -4.45 0.21 -6.40
N SER A 13 -4.41 -0.46 -5.24
CA SER A 13 -3.71 0.05 -4.06
C SER A 13 -2.23 0.30 -4.32
N LYS A 14 -1.53 -0.60 -5.02
CA LYS A 14 -0.13 -0.41 -5.39
C LYS A 14 0.04 0.83 -6.28
N ILE A 15 -0.78 0.97 -7.32
CA ILE A 15 -0.73 2.13 -8.23
C ILE A 15 -0.95 3.43 -7.47
N ILE A 16 -1.98 3.50 -6.61
CA ILE A 16 -2.28 4.71 -5.84
C ILE A 16 -1.12 5.06 -4.90
N ILE A 17 -0.61 4.09 -4.14
CA ILE A 17 0.45 4.30 -3.14
C ILE A 17 1.76 4.71 -3.83
N GLU A 18 2.18 4.01 -4.87
CA GLU A 18 3.48 4.24 -5.52
C GLU A 18 3.46 5.43 -6.48
N THR A 19 2.37 5.60 -7.24
CA THR A 19 2.29 6.64 -8.30
C THR A 19 1.73 7.94 -7.75
N SER A 20 0.56 7.89 -7.10
CA SER A 20 -0.14 9.12 -6.69
C SER A 20 0.43 9.69 -5.40
N MET A 21 0.83 8.82 -4.46
CA MET A 21 1.27 9.26 -3.13
C MET A 21 2.80 9.22 -2.95
N ALA A 22 3.55 8.79 -3.97
CA ALA A 22 5.00 8.62 -3.93
C ALA A 22 5.50 7.82 -2.70
N GLY A 23 4.69 6.85 -2.27
CA GLY A 23 4.99 5.89 -1.21
C GLY A 23 5.53 4.58 -1.76
N LYS A 24 5.55 3.55 -0.92
CA LYS A 24 5.90 2.18 -1.30
C LYS A 24 4.94 1.18 -0.66
N LEU A 25 4.54 0.16 -1.42
CA LEU A 25 3.81 -1.01 -0.92
C LEU A 25 4.67 -2.26 -1.11
N LEU A 26 5.07 -2.89 -0.02
CA LEU A 26 5.85 -4.12 -0.01
C LEU A 26 4.98 -5.27 0.50
N VAL A 27 5.21 -6.46 -0.06
CA VAL A 27 4.59 -7.70 0.40
C VAL A 27 5.68 -8.72 0.65
N ARG A 28 5.61 -9.41 1.79
CA ARG A 28 6.44 -10.59 2.07
C ARG A 28 5.60 -11.67 2.71
N ASN A 29 5.84 -12.91 2.31
CA ASN A 29 5.34 -14.07 3.03
C ASN A 29 6.31 -14.41 4.15
N PHE A 30 5.78 -14.89 5.27
CA PHE A 30 6.53 -15.42 6.39
C PHE A 30 5.77 -16.64 6.94
N ASP A 31 6.38 -17.43 7.82
CA ASP A 31 5.93 -18.79 8.15
C ASP A 31 4.43 -18.92 8.47
N ASN A 32 3.83 -17.89 9.09
CA ASN A 32 2.44 -17.89 9.51
C ASN A 32 1.56 -16.87 8.80
N GLY A 33 1.96 -16.38 7.62
CA GLY A 33 1.10 -15.53 6.79
C GLY A 33 1.82 -14.61 5.83
N THR A 34 1.20 -13.46 5.59
CA THR A 34 1.68 -12.45 4.66
C THR A 34 1.67 -11.09 5.35
N GLU A 35 2.76 -10.36 5.23
CA GLU A 35 2.91 -9.01 5.73
C GLU A 35 2.84 -8.03 4.56
N PHE A 36 2.04 -6.97 4.73
CA PHE A 36 1.97 -5.84 3.82
C PHE A 36 2.52 -4.61 4.53
N THR A 37 3.55 -3.98 3.98
CA THR A 37 4.16 -2.77 4.53
C THR A 37 3.90 -1.60 3.60
N ILE A 38 3.34 -0.52 4.13
CA ILE A 38 3.17 0.74 3.43
C ILE A 38 4.14 1.77 4.03
N THR A 39 4.98 2.38 3.20
CA THR A 39 5.92 3.42 3.63
C THR A 39 5.61 4.73 2.94
N MET A 40 5.46 5.79 3.73
CA MET A 40 5.12 7.14 3.27
C MET A 40 6.10 8.15 3.86
N LYS A 41 6.36 9.25 3.15
CA LYS A 41 7.05 10.40 3.73
C LYS A 41 6.15 11.03 4.79
N LYS A 42 6.70 11.35 5.95
CA LYS A 42 6.00 12.16 6.95
C LYS A 42 5.66 13.51 6.30
N GLY A 43 4.38 13.88 6.31
CA GLY A 43 3.96 15.20 5.86
C GLY A 43 4.73 16.28 6.63
N ASN A 44 5.23 17.29 5.93
CA ASN A 44 6.01 18.33 6.58
C ASN A 44 5.08 19.22 7.42
N SER A 45 4.98 18.97 8.72
CA SER A 45 4.27 19.80 9.68
C SER A 45 5.15 20.91 10.25
N SER A 46 6.15 21.39 9.49
CA SER A 46 6.89 22.61 9.84
C SER A 46 6.22 23.81 9.17
N GLY A 47 5.18 24.34 9.83
CA GLY A 47 4.43 25.49 9.32
C GLY A 47 3.42 26.12 10.29
N MET A 48 3.44 25.78 11.58
CA MET A 48 2.75 26.55 12.62
C MET A 48 3.76 26.86 13.73
N GLN A 49 4.57 27.88 13.49
CA GLN A 49 5.18 28.73 14.52
C GLN A 49 4.76 30.16 14.20
#